data_AF-A0A953X4J7-F1
#
_entry.id   AF-A0A953X4J7-F1
#
_cell.length_a   1.000
_cell.length_b   1.000
_cell.length_c   1.000
_cell.angle_alpha   90.00
_cell.angle_beta   90.00
_cell.angle_gamma   90.00
#
_symmetry.space_group_name_H-M   'P 1'
#
loop_
_entity.id
_entity.type
_entity.pdbx_description
1 polymer ?
#
loop_
_entity_poly.entity_id
_entity_poly.type
_entity_poly.pdbx_seq_one_letter_code
_entity_poly.pdbx_strand_id
1 'polypeptide(L)'
;TYWEMWGNPMFDLRDPKGVMMELEECRKANPDCYIRINAFDNARGVESVVLSFLTDRPEVEPTIEMTRTERNGRSVGYTHIVRR
;
A
#
# COMPACT_ATOMS: atom_id res chain seq x y z
N THR A 1 -5.13 -3.08 5.97
CA THR A 1 -3.94 -2.30 6.35
C THR A 1 -2.67 -2.90 5.78
N TYR A 2 -2.42 -4.20 6.00
CA TYR A 2 -1.26 -4.92 5.47
C TYR A 2 -1.38 -5.19 3.98
N TRP A 3 -0.26 -5.08 3.28
CA TRP A 3 -0.07 -5.45 1.88
C TRP A 3 0.92 -6.60 1.85
N GLU A 4 0.97 -7.33 0.73
CA GLU A 4 2.01 -8.34 0.51
C GLU A 4 3.39 -7.68 0.52
N MET A 5 4.35 -8.31 1.21
CA MET A 5 5.71 -7.81 1.31
C MET A 5 6.56 -8.35 0.15
N TRP A 6 7.31 -7.47 -0.50
CA TRP A 6 8.38 -7.86 -1.40
C TRP A 6 9.68 -8.05 -0.61
N GLY A 7 9.94 -9.30 -0.21
CA GLY A 7 11.11 -9.64 0.61
C GLY A 7 11.14 -8.95 1.98
N ASN A 8 12.33 -8.78 2.53
CA ASN A 8 12.57 -8.10 3.81
C ASN A 8 12.95 -6.62 3.60
N PRO A 9 12.65 -5.72 4.55
CA PRO A 9 13.11 -4.34 4.49
C PRO A 9 14.65 -4.24 4.47
N MET A 10 15.19 -3.29 3.71
CA MET A 10 16.63 -3.13 3.49
C MET A 10 17.28 -2.20 4.53
N PHE A 11 17.37 -2.65 5.79
CA PHE A 11 17.83 -1.79 6.90
C PHE A 11 19.27 -1.26 6.77
N ASP A 12 20.19 -2.05 6.21
CA ASP A 12 21.62 -1.69 6.13
C ASP A 12 22.07 -1.17 4.74
N LEU A 13 21.14 -1.01 3.80
CA LEU A 13 21.45 -0.57 2.45
C LEU A 13 21.73 0.94 2.42
N ARG A 14 22.87 1.33 1.86
CA ARG A 14 23.29 2.73 1.71
C ARG A 14 23.25 3.27 0.28
N ASP A 15 23.06 2.39 -0.70
CA ASP A 15 22.96 2.76 -2.12
C ASP A 15 21.49 2.72 -2.58
N PRO A 16 20.90 3.85 -3.01
CA PRO A 16 19.53 3.86 -3.52
C PRO A 16 19.33 2.97 -4.76
N LYS A 17 20.39 2.66 -5.52
CA LYS A 17 20.27 1.75 -6.68
C LYS A 17 19.77 0.36 -6.29
N GLY A 18 20.18 -0.15 -5.12
CA GLY A 18 19.70 -1.45 -4.65
C GLY A 18 18.18 -1.46 -4.43
N VAL A 19 17.63 -0.37 -3.90
CA VAL A 19 16.17 -0.21 -3.74
C VAL A 19 15.47 -0.18 -5.10
N MET A 20 16.04 0.56 -6.07
CA MET A 20 15.46 0.67 -7.41
C MET A 20 15.49 -0.65 -8.18
N MET A 21 16.55 -1.46 -8.00
CA MET A 21 16.64 -2.79 -8.62
C MET A 21 15.54 -3.72 -8.11
N GLU A 22 15.33 -3.78 -6.80
CA GLU A 22 14.25 -4.59 -6.21
C GLU A 22 12.86 -4.09 -6.61
N LEU A 23 12.68 -2.77 -6.75
CA LEU A 23 11.45 -2.20 -7.28
C LEU A 23 11.20 -2.66 -8.72
N GLU A 24 12.22 -2.65 -9.57
CA GLU A 24 12.11 -3.12 -10.97
C GLU A 24 11.76 -4.61 -11.04
N GLU A 25 12.37 -5.45 -10.21
CA GLU A 25 12.04 -6.89 -10.15
C GLU A 25 10.62 -7.11 -9.62
N CYS A 26 10.20 -6.37 -8.59
CA CYS A 26 8.84 -6.42 -8.06
C CYS A 26 7.80 -6.04 -9.14
N ARG A 27 8.08 -5.00 -9.95
CA ARG A 27 7.22 -4.58 -11.08
C ARG A 27 7.09 -5.67 -12.13
N LYS A 28 8.20 -6.32 -12.49
CA LYS A 28 8.19 -7.41 -13.49
C LYS A 28 7.38 -8.60 -13.00
N ALA A 29 7.51 -8.96 -11.72
CA ALA A 29 6.80 -10.09 -11.12
C ALA A 29 5.31 -9.81 -10.85
N ASN A 30 4.95 -8.54 -10.61
CA ASN A 30 3.60 -8.13 -10.21
C ASN A 30 3.04 -7.03 -11.13
N PRO A 31 2.84 -7.31 -12.43
CA PRO A 31 2.22 -6.36 -13.34
C PRO A 31 0.77 -6.07 -12.93
N ASP A 32 0.29 -4.86 -13.26
CA ASP A 32 -1.08 -4.41 -12.95
C ASP A 32 -1.45 -4.47 -11.45
N CYS A 33 -0.49 -4.19 -10.57
CA CYS A 33 -0.71 -4.12 -9.13
C CYS A 33 -0.35 -2.73 -8.59
N TYR A 34 -0.93 -2.36 -7.45
CA TYR A 34 -0.40 -1.24 -6.69
C TYR A 34 0.90 -1.67 -6.02
N ILE A 35 1.94 -0.87 -6.21
CA ILE A 35 3.22 -1.01 -5.51
C ILE A 35 3.46 0.28 -4.74
N ARG A 36 3.91 0.16 -3.50
CA ARG A 36 4.28 1.30 -2.66
C ARG A 36 5.65 1.10 -2.03
N ILE A 37 6.38 2.20 -1.90
CA ILE A 37 7.59 2.26 -1.09
C ILE A 37 7.23 2.84 0.27
N ASN A 38 7.74 2.20 1.33
CA ASN A 38 7.64 2.68 2.70
C ASN A 38 9.04 2.93 3.25
N ALA A 39 9.22 4.03 3.99
CA ALA A 39 10.41 4.27 4.82
C ALA A 39 10.03 4.16 6.29
N PHE A 40 10.73 3.30 7.02
CA PHE A 40 10.54 3.08 8.44
C PHE A 40 11.65 3.75 9.23
N ASP A 41 11.29 4.47 10.29
CA ASP A 41 12.22 5.09 11.23
C ASP A 41 12.16 4.33 12.55
N ASN A 42 13.31 3.79 12.97
CA ASN A 42 13.47 3.03 14.20
C ASN A 42 13.96 3.87 15.39
N ALA A 43 14.07 5.20 15.25
CA ALA A 43 14.40 6.08 16.35
C ALA A 43 13.36 5.95 17.47
N ARG A 44 13.84 5.88 18.73
CA ARG A 44 12.98 5.79 19.92
C ARG A 44 11.94 6.92 19.92
N GLY A 45 10.66 6.55 20.02
CA GLY A 45 9.54 7.50 19.99
C GLY A 45 8.96 7.76 18.60
N VAL A 46 9.60 7.26 17.54
CA VAL A 46 9.01 7.20 16.18
C VAL A 46 8.53 5.78 15.89
N GLU A 47 9.45 4.82 15.78
CA GLU A 47 9.19 3.37 15.64
C GLU A 47 8.05 3.04 14.65
N SER A 48 8.01 3.76 13.52
CA SER A 48 6.88 3.75 12.59
C SER A 48 7.29 4.12 11.16
N VAL A 49 6.36 3.92 10.22
CA VAL A 49 6.49 4.38 8.83
C VAL A 49 6.37 5.90 8.80
N VAL A 50 7.41 6.57 8.30
CA VAL A 50 7.47 8.04 8.19
C VAL A 50 7.24 8.55 6.76
N LEU A 51 7.34 7.66 5.77
CA LEU A 51 7.04 7.97 4.37
C LEU A 51 6.35 6.77 3.71
N SER A 52 5.29 7.02 2.95
CA SER A 52 4.58 6.01 2.17
C SER A 52 4.03 6.65 0.90
N PHE A 53 4.39 6.13 -0.28
CA PHE A 53 3.86 6.60 -1.56
C PHE A 53 3.75 5.46 -2.57
N LEU A 54 2.76 5.58 -3.47
CA LEU A 54 2.59 4.66 -4.60
C LEU A 54 3.66 4.93 -5.65
N THR A 55 4.29 3.87 -6.13
CA THR A 55 5.17 3.90 -7.30
C THR A 55 4.45 3.43 -8.54
N ASP A 56 3.51 2.50 -8.39
CA ASP A 56 2.81 1.83 -9.48
C ASP A 56 1.34 1.63 -9.11
N ARG A 57 0.51 1.56 -10.14
CA ARG A 57 -0.94 1.41 -10.07
C ARG A 57 -1.39 0.56 -11.27
N PRO A 58 -2.52 -0.15 -11.16
CA PRO A 58 -3.11 -0.82 -12.31
C PRO A 58 -3.46 0.18 -13.43
N GLU A 59 -3.53 -0.31 -14.67
CA GLU A 59 -3.84 0.52 -15.83
C GLU A 59 -5.26 1.12 -15.72
N VAL A 60 -6.18 0.31 -15.21
CA VAL A 60 -7.56 0.72 -14.91
C VAL A 60 -7.79 0.64 -13.40
N GLU A 61 -8.07 1.78 -12.79
CA GLU A 61 -8.34 1.88 -11.36
C GLU A 61 -9.70 1.24 -11.02
N PRO A 62 -9.78 0.37 -10.00
CA PRO A 62 -11.03 -0.19 -9.53
C PRO A 62 -11.94 0.89 -8.96
N THR A 63 -13.25 0.63 -9.01
CA THR A 63 -14.24 1.51 -8.39
C THR A 63 -14.58 1.05 -6.99
N ILE A 64 -15.08 1.97 -6.15
CA ILE A 64 -15.53 1.66 -4.79
C ILE A 64 -17.05 1.80 -4.75
N GLU A 65 -17.72 0.67 -4.56
CA GLU A 65 -19.16 0.63 -4.33
C GLU A 65 -19.44 0.86 -2.83
N MET A 66 -20.42 1.71 -2.52
CA MET A 66 -20.83 1.98 -1.13
C MET A 66 -22.26 1.50 -0.89
N THR A 67 -22.41 0.49 -0.05
CA THR A 67 -23.70 0.01 0.45
C THR A 67 -24.08 0.78 1.71
N ARG A 68 -25.33 1.25 1.77
CA ARG A 68 -25.92 1.92 2.93
C ARG A 68 -26.93 1.00 3.59
N THR A 69 -26.76 0.74 4.88
CA THR A 69 -27.68 -0.08 5.69
C THR A 69 -28.34 0.79 6.73
N GLU A 70 -29.67 0.90 6.67
CA GLU A 70 -30.45 1.63 7.68
C GLU A 70 -30.32 0.93 9.05
N ARG A 71 -30.18 1.73 10.09
CA ARG A 71 -30.07 1.32 11.50
C ARG A 71 -31.05 2.14 12.34
N ASN A 72 -31.07 1.91 13.66
CA ASN A 72 -32.01 2.57 14.57
C ASN A 72 -32.08 4.10 14.36
N GLY A 73 -33.30 4.62 14.25
CA GLY A 73 -33.56 6.03 13.97
C GLY A 73 -33.15 6.41 12.55
N ARG A 74 -32.30 7.44 12.42
CA ARG A 74 -31.75 7.91 11.13
C ARG A 74 -30.27 7.52 10.94
N SER A 75 -29.78 6.54 11.70
CA SER A 75 -28.40 6.10 11.57
C SER A 75 -28.23 5.19 10.35
N VAL A 76 -27.08 5.30 9.67
CA VAL A 76 -26.75 4.51 8.48
C VAL A 76 -25.38 3.87 8.69
N GLY A 77 -25.31 2.54 8.53
CA GLY A 77 -24.06 1.81 8.41
C GLY A 77 -23.56 1.84 6.98
N TYR A 78 -22.25 2.03 6.79
CA TYR A 78 -21.64 2.05 5.47
C TYR A 78 -20.73 0.84 5.30
N THR A 79 -20.77 0.24 4.13
CA THR A 79 -19.83 -0.82 3.71
C THR A 79 -19.28 -0.47 2.35
N HIS A 80 -17.96 -0.46 2.23
CA HIS A 80 -17.25 -0.20 0.98
C HIS A 80 -16.74 -1.50 0.39
N ILE A 81 -17.04 -1.75 -0.88
CA ILE A 81 -16.59 -2.93 -1.62
C ILE A 81 -15.80 -2.44 -2.83
N VAL A 82 -14.56 -2.90 -2.97
CA VAL A 82 -13.73 -2.62 -4.15
C VAL A 82 -14.19 -3.53 -5.29
N ARG A 83 -14.54 -2.93 -6.43
CA ARG A 83 -14.95 -3.61 -7.66
C ARG A 83 -13.86 -3.38 -8.71
N ARG A 84 -13.20 -4.48 -9.09
CA ARG A 84 -12.19 -4.51 -10.14
C ARG A 84 -12.83 -4.87 -11.47
#